data_AF-A0A7D9DW85-F1
#
_entry.id   AF-A0A7D9DW85-F1
#
_cell.length_a   1.000
_cell.length_b   1.000
_cell.length_c   1.000
_cell.angle_alpha   90.00
_cell.angle_beta   90.00
_cell.angle_gamma   90.00
#
_symmetry.space_group_name_H-M   'P 1'
#
loop_
_entity.id
_entity.type
_entity.pdbx_description
1 polymer ?
#
loop_
_entity_poly.entity_id
_entity_poly.type
_entity_poly.pdbx_seq_one_letter_code
_entity_poly.pdbx_strand_id
1 'polypeptide(L)'
;MDHGQWLISKQFPKMKGFHSVLAFEGKTPKVEKGLKDFVQIVNIGGNHWVTVTNIGCEENRIKVYDTLYRSMSNTDKIKLAALLNTSLESMVIEWPSLQIQEGDSDCGLFAMAIALALCNGQDPCQQAYDQSAMRVHLATCFHCEEIAVFPLSKVKCKRSKSVEVTEELFCHCRMPYKED
;
A
#
# COMPACT_ATOMS: atom_id res chain seq x y z
N MET A 1 8.33 0.86 -10.38
CA MET A 1 7.56 1.24 -9.18
C MET A 1 8.09 2.53 -8.57
N ASP A 2 9.39 2.60 -8.23
CA ASP A 2 10.00 3.82 -7.66
C ASP A 2 9.67 5.12 -8.39
N HIS A 3 9.81 5.14 -9.71
CA HIS A 3 9.50 6.33 -10.49
C HIS A 3 8.04 6.82 -10.30
N GLY A 4 7.07 5.90 -10.24
CA GLY A 4 5.67 6.27 -10.02
C GLY A 4 5.42 6.81 -8.60
N GLN A 5 6.01 6.19 -7.57
CA GLN A 5 5.95 6.73 -6.21
C GLN A 5 6.56 8.14 -6.13
N TRP A 6 7.68 8.36 -6.81
CA TRP A 6 8.33 9.66 -6.90
C TRP A 6 7.46 10.71 -7.60
N LEU A 7 6.79 10.36 -8.70
CA LEU A 7 5.85 11.27 -9.36
C LEU A 7 4.66 11.63 -8.46
N ILE A 8 4.11 10.67 -7.71
CA ILE A 8 3.05 10.97 -6.74
C ILE A 8 3.58 11.88 -5.62
N SER A 9 4.75 11.60 -5.05
CA SER A 9 5.30 12.46 -3.98
C SER A 9 5.61 13.88 -4.45
N LYS A 10 5.95 14.06 -5.74
CA LYS A 10 6.08 15.40 -6.37
C LYS A 10 4.75 16.13 -6.47
N GLN A 11 3.67 15.44 -6.85
CA GLN A 11 2.32 16.02 -6.93
C GLN A 11 1.72 16.31 -5.55
N PHE A 12 2.10 15.54 -4.52
CA PHE A 12 1.59 15.65 -3.15
C PHE A 12 2.74 15.88 -2.14
N PRO A 13 3.39 17.06 -2.14
CA PRO A 13 4.61 17.29 -1.35
C PRO A 13 4.41 17.26 0.17
N LYS A 14 3.15 17.34 0.65
CA LYS A 14 2.81 17.21 2.07
C LYS A 14 2.56 15.76 2.50
N MET A 15 2.31 14.87 1.54
CA MET A 15 2.03 13.46 1.82
C MET A 15 3.32 12.76 2.26
N LYS A 16 3.23 12.04 3.38
CA LYS A 16 4.35 11.24 3.91
C LYS A 16 4.38 9.85 3.26
N GLY A 17 5.52 9.17 3.36
CA GLY A 17 5.74 7.86 2.77
C GLY A 17 6.46 7.95 1.41
N PHE A 18 6.02 7.16 0.43
CA PHE A 18 6.65 7.04 -0.88
C PHE A 18 8.18 6.84 -0.87
N HIS A 19 8.69 6.14 0.14
CA HIS A 19 10.07 5.73 0.18
C HIS A 19 10.40 4.83 -1.02
N SER A 20 11.66 4.89 -1.47
CA SER A 20 12.16 3.96 -2.48
C SER A 20 11.89 2.52 -2.06
N VAL A 21 11.53 1.67 -3.01
CA VAL A 21 11.29 0.24 -2.79
C VAL A 21 12.54 -0.46 -2.25
N LEU A 22 13.73 0.05 -2.58
CA LEU A 22 15.01 -0.44 -2.08
C LEU A 22 15.18 -0.18 -0.56
N ALA A 23 14.45 0.79 0.00
CA ALA A 23 14.47 1.06 1.44
C ALA A 23 13.88 -0.10 2.27
N PHE A 24 13.12 -1.00 1.64
CA PHE A 24 12.53 -2.17 2.29
C PHE A 24 13.34 -3.45 2.07
N GLU A 25 14.48 -3.37 1.37
CA GLU A 25 15.37 -4.50 1.16
C GLU A 25 16.28 -4.76 2.37
N GLY A 26 16.62 -6.03 2.58
CA GLY A 26 17.46 -6.49 3.68
C GLY A 26 16.67 -6.83 4.96
N LYS A 27 17.39 -7.01 6.07
CA LYS A 27 16.82 -7.47 7.35
C LYS A 27 15.99 -6.41 8.08
N THR A 28 16.27 -5.13 7.83
CA THR A 28 15.64 -4.00 8.53
C THR A 28 15.35 -2.88 7.54
N PRO A 29 14.08 -2.44 7.40
CA PRO A 29 13.73 -1.33 6.53
C PRO A 29 14.44 -0.03 6.93
N LYS A 30 15.01 0.66 5.95
CA LYS A 30 15.68 1.97 6.07
C LYS A 30 14.73 3.09 5.70
N VAL A 31 13.64 3.22 6.46
CA VAL A 31 12.55 4.17 6.23
C VAL A 31 12.42 5.16 7.37
N GLU A 32 11.79 6.30 7.11
CA GLU A 32 11.26 7.15 8.19
C GLU A 32 10.23 6.33 8.97
N LYS A 33 10.37 6.33 10.30
CA LYS A 33 9.56 5.54 11.21
C LYS A 33 8.52 6.42 11.89
N GLY A 34 7.40 5.83 12.30
CA GLY A 34 6.39 6.54 13.09
C GLY A 34 5.64 7.56 12.25
N LEU A 35 5.50 7.30 10.95
CA LEU A 35 4.82 8.19 10.05
C LEU A 35 3.34 8.26 10.39
N LYS A 36 2.78 9.48 10.39
CA LYS A 36 1.34 9.71 10.48
C LYS A 36 0.80 10.18 9.14
N ASP A 37 -0.40 9.74 8.80
CA ASP A 37 -1.12 10.08 7.57
C ASP A 37 -0.24 9.87 6.32
N PHE A 38 0.34 8.67 6.17
CA PHE A 38 1.23 8.33 5.06
C PHE A 38 0.57 7.45 4.01
N VAL A 39 1.14 7.44 2.80
CA VAL A 39 0.86 6.46 1.75
C VAL A 39 2.17 5.85 1.29
N GLN A 40 2.23 4.52 1.20
CA GLN A 40 3.42 3.80 0.75
C GLN A 40 3.02 2.64 -0.14
N ILE A 41 3.72 2.45 -1.26
CA ILE A 41 3.62 1.21 -2.04
C ILE A 41 4.74 0.28 -1.58
N VAL A 42 4.38 -0.95 -1.21
CA VAL A 42 5.30 -1.96 -0.67
C VAL A 42 5.27 -3.21 -1.53
N ASN A 43 6.45 -3.78 -1.79
CA ASN A 43 6.55 -5.12 -2.34
C ASN A 43 6.40 -6.16 -1.22
N ILE A 44 5.44 -7.06 -1.36
CA ILE A 44 5.25 -8.21 -0.47
C ILE A 44 5.45 -9.51 -1.26
N GLY A 45 5.90 -10.57 -0.59
CA GLY A 45 6.15 -11.87 -1.23
C GLY A 45 7.16 -11.87 -2.39
N GLY A 46 7.94 -10.80 -2.57
CA GLY A 46 8.98 -10.68 -3.60
C GLY A 46 8.51 -10.29 -5.00
N ASN A 47 7.20 -10.33 -5.29
CA ASN A 47 6.67 -10.05 -6.63
C ASN A 47 5.29 -9.40 -6.65
N HIS A 48 4.77 -8.96 -5.51
CA HIS A 48 3.41 -8.43 -5.40
C HIS A 48 3.43 -7.02 -4.80
N TRP A 49 2.68 -6.09 -5.39
CA TRP A 49 2.66 -4.69 -4.96
C TRP A 49 1.33 -4.37 -4.28
N VAL A 50 1.41 -3.80 -3.08
CA VAL A 50 0.26 -3.35 -2.30
C VAL A 50 0.43 -1.91 -1.88
N THR A 51 -0.68 -1.21 -1.65
CA THR A 51 -0.65 0.13 -1.04
C THR A 51 -0.97 0.03 0.44
N VAL A 52 -0.15 0.65 1.27
CA VAL A 52 -0.32 0.69 2.72
C VAL A 52 -0.41 2.12 3.22
N THR A 53 -1.24 2.34 4.22
CA THR A 53 -1.52 3.67 4.77
C THR A 53 -2.05 3.57 6.20
N ASN A 54 -1.83 4.61 6.99
CA ASN A 54 -2.52 4.83 8.26
C ASN A 54 -3.41 6.08 8.24
N ILE A 55 -3.75 6.61 7.05
CA ILE A 55 -4.68 7.72 6.94
C ILE A 55 -6.03 7.32 7.56
N GLY A 56 -6.51 8.15 8.48
CA GLY A 56 -7.76 7.93 9.19
C GLY A 56 -7.76 6.68 10.08
N CYS A 57 -6.58 6.23 10.53
CA CYS A 57 -6.41 5.09 11.42
C CYS A 57 -5.96 5.53 12.81
N GLU A 58 -6.17 4.66 13.80
CA GLU A 58 -5.56 4.79 15.13
C GLU A 58 -4.04 4.53 15.07
N GLU A 59 -3.31 4.90 16.13
CA GLU A 59 -1.84 4.87 16.15
C GLU A 59 -1.24 3.50 15.82
N ASN A 60 -1.86 2.41 16.29
CA ASN A 60 -1.39 1.05 16.05
C ASN A 60 -2.04 0.38 14.84
N ARG A 61 -2.70 1.12 13.97
CA ARG A 61 -3.48 0.53 12.88
C ARG A 61 -2.99 0.95 11.51
N ILE A 62 -2.92 -0.03 10.61
CA ILE A 62 -2.50 0.17 9.23
C ILE A 62 -3.46 -0.56 8.28
N LYS A 63 -3.81 0.08 7.17
CA LYS A 63 -4.60 -0.50 6.08
C LYS A 63 -3.68 -1.01 4.99
N VAL A 64 -3.98 -2.18 4.48
CA VAL A 64 -3.30 -2.84 3.36
C VAL A 64 -4.32 -3.06 2.25
N TYR A 65 -4.19 -2.28 1.18
CA TYR A 65 -4.99 -2.44 -0.02
C TYR A 65 -4.31 -3.44 -0.95
N ASP A 66 -4.83 -4.67 -0.94
CA ASP A 66 -4.34 -5.81 -1.72
C ASP A 66 -5.43 -6.34 -2.66
N THR A 67 -5.17 -6.25 -3.96
CA THR A 67 -6.08 -6.69 -5.03
C THR A 67 -5.95 -8.16 -5.40
N LEU A 68 -4.91 -8.87 -4.95
CA LEU A 68 -4.76 -10.32 -5.08
C LEU A 68 -5.17 -11.08 -3.82
N TYR A 69 -5.38 -10.36 -2.71
CA TYR A 69 -5.84 -10.92 -1.44
C TYR A 69 -4.93 -12.06 -0.95
N ARG A 70 -3.62 -11.79 -0.90
CA ARG A 70 -2.61 -12.77 -0.48
C ARG A 70 -2.36 -12.66 1.02
N SER A 71 -2.01 -13.79 1.63
CA SER A 71 -1.51 -13.79 3.00
C SER A 71 -0.18 -13.06 3.07
N MET A 72 0.06 -12.38 4.20
CA MET A 72 1.29 -11.62 4.43
C MET A 72 2.25 -12.43 5.30
N SER A 73 3.51 -12.54 4.87
CA SER A 73 4.56 -13.21 5.63
C SER A 73 5.02 -12.38 6.84
N ASN A 74 5.66 -12.99 7.84
CA ASN A 74 6.25 -12.25 8.97
C ASN A 74 7.28 -11.21 8.52
N THR A 75 8.03 -11.51 7.47
CA THR A 75 8.98 -10.56 6.84
C THR A 75 8.28 -9.35 6.25
N ASP A 76 7.08 -9.51 5.70
CA ASP A 76 6.30 -8.40 5.16
C ASP A 76 5.62 -7.59 6.28
N LYS A 77 5.12 -8.25 7.33
CA LYS A 77 4.60 -7.58 8.53
C LYS A 77 5.65 -6.71 9.21
N ILE A 78 6.92 -7.14 9.19
CA ILE A 78 8.08 -6.36 9.64
C ILE A 78 8.19 -5.03 8.89
N LYS A 79 7.92 -4.98 7.59
CA LYS A 79 7.92 -3.74 6.80
C LYS A 79 6.84 -2.78 7.28
N LEU A 80 5.65 -3.30 7.59
CA LEU A 80 4.53 -2.51 8.10
C LEU A 80 4.81 -1.97 9.50
N ALA A 81 5.32 -2.82 10.39
CA ALA A 81 5.71 -2.44 11.75
C ALA A 81 6.79 -1.35 11.75
N ALA A 82 7.76 -1.40 10.83
CA ALA A 82 8.78 -0.37 10.71
C ALA A 82 8.22 1.00 10.27
N LEU A 83 7.25 1.02 9.35
CA LEU A 83 6.58 2.25 8.91
C LEU A 83 5.75 2.85 10.05
N LEU A 84 4.93 2.02 10.69
CA LEU A 84 4.02 2.44 11.74
C LEU A 84 4.76 2.82 13.02
N ASN A 85 5.75 2.00 13.42
CA ASN A 85 6.58 2.15 14.62
C ASN A 85 5.79 2.62 15.85
N THR A 86 4.63 2.00 16.08
CA THR A 86 3.75 2.36 17.19
C THR A 86 4.41 2.11 18.54
N SER A 87 4.06 2.93 19.53
CA SER A 87 4.48 2.76 20.92
C SER A 87 3.76 1.61 21.62
N LEU A 88 2.64 1.14 21.05
CA LEU A 88 1.79 0.09 21.61
C LEU A 88 2.40 -1.31 21.48
N GLU A 89 1.83 -2.26 22.21
CA GLU A 89 2.29 -3.65 22.30
C GLU A 89 1.77 -4.53 21.15
N SER A 90 0.91 -3.99 20.29
CA SER A 90 0.37 -4.69 19.13
C SER A 90 0.15 -3.73 17.97
N MET A 91 0.10 -4.29 16.76
CA MET A 91 -0.31 -3.62 15.54
C MET A 91 -1.52 -4.34 14.94
N VAL A 92 -2.52 -3.58 14.51
CA VAL A 92 -3.68 -4.09 13.78
C VAL A 92 -3.47 -3.84 12.30
N ILE A 93 -3.52 -4.91 11.50
CA ILE A 93 -3.45 -4.86 10.05
C ILE A 93 -4.84 -5.10 9.49
N GLU A 94 -5.40 -4.12 8.79
CA GLU A 94 -6.69 -4.23 8.09
C GLU A 94 -6.48 -4.41 6.59
N TRP A 95 -7.21 -5.36 6.00
CA TRP A 95 -7.44 -5.46 4.57
C TRP A 95 -8.88 -5.00 4.28
N PRO A 96 -9.07 -3.77 3.78
CA PRO A 96 -10.39 -3.28 3.41
C PRO A 96 -11.03 -4.08 2.26
N SER A 97 -12.36 -4.05 2.15
CA SER A 97 -13.08 -4.61 1.00
C SER A 97 -12.76 -3.83 -0.28
N LEU A 98 -12.01 -4.44 -1.18
CA LEU A 98 -11.43 -3.80 -2.36
C LEU A 98 -11.73 -4.59 -3.63
N GLN A 99 -11.72 -3.92 -4.79
CA GLN A 99 -11.75 -4.60 -6.08
C GLN A 99 -10.62 -5.64 -6.19
N ILE A 100 -10.97 -6.85 -6.63
CA ILE A 100 -10.01 -7.91 -6.94
C ILE A 100 -9.58 -7.74 -8.40
N GLN A 101 -8.28 -7.79 -8.65
CA GLN A 101 -7.75 -7.74 -10.02
C GLN A 101 -8.00 -9.05 -10.77
N GLU A 102 -8.10 -8.96 -12.09
CA GLU A 102 -8.10 -10.12 -12.98
C GLU A 102 -6.65 -10.52 -13.31
N GLY A 103 -6.30 -11.80 -13.16
CA GLY A 103 -4.91 -12.27 -13.34
C GLY A 103 -3.95 -11.77 -12.24
N ASP A 104 -2.64 -11.98 -12.42
CA ASP A 104 -1.62 -11.75 -11.39
C ASP A 104 -0.67 -10.56 -11.67
N SER A 105 -0.76 -9.97 -12.87
CA SER A 105 0.27 -9.10 -13.41
C SER A 105 -0.02 -7.58 -13.26
N ASP A 106 -1.18 -7.22 -12.73
CA ASP A 106 -1.64 -5.82 -12.66
C ASP A 106 -1.60 -5.21 -11.25
N CYS A 107 -1.07 -5.91 -10.25
CA CYS A 107 -1.00 -5.43 -8.86
C CYS A 107 -0.30 -4.07 -8.73
N GLY A 108 0.74 -3.84 -9.54
CA GLY A 108 1.42 -2.56 -9.60
C GLY A 108 0.57 -1.41 -10.15
N LEU A 109 -0.35 -1.69 -11.08
CA LEU A 109 -1.28 -0.69 -11.62
C LEU A 109 -2.30 -0.28 -10.55
N PHE A 110 -2.89 -1.27 -9.88
CA PHE A 110 -3.81 -1.04 -8.77
C PHE A 110 -3.15 -0.31 -7.61
N ALA A 111 -1.95 -0.73 -7.20
CA ALA A 111 -1.22 -0.03 -6.13
C ALA A 111 -1.00 1.46 -6.46
N MET A 112 -0.64 1.78 -7.71
CA MET A 112 -0.48 3.18 -8.13
C MET A 112 -1.80 3.96 -8.07
N ALA A 113 -2.88 3.37 -8.60
CA ALA A 113 -4.20 3.99 -8.63
C ALA A 113 -4.76 4.24 -7.22
N ILE A 114 -4.60 3.26 -6.34
CA ILE A 114 -5.03 3.32 -4.94
C ILE A 114 -4.23 4.39 -4.18
N ALA A 115 -2.91 4.42 -4.35
CA ALA A 115 -2.07 5.43 -3.74
C ALA A 115 -2.47 6.85 -4.15
N LEU A 116 -2.75 7.05 -5.44
CA LEU A 116 -3.24 8.33 -5.95
C LEU A 116 -4.61 8.70 -5.38
N ALA A 117 -5.55 7.75 -5.33
CA ALA A 117 -6.88 7.98 -4.75
C ALA A 117 -6.79 8.43 -3.29
N LEU A 118 -5.96 7.77 -2.48
CA LEU A 118 -5.70 8.15 -1.09
C LEU A 118 -5.10 9.56 -0.99
N CYS A 119 -4.15 9.91 -1.86
CA CYS A 119 -3.56 11.25 -1.90
C CYS A 119 -4.58 12.35 -2.24
N ASN A 120 -5.57 12.02 -3.07
CA ASN A 120 -6.70 12.89 -3.38
C ASN A 120 -7.80 12.90 -2.31
N GLY A 121 -7.62 12.22 -1.18
CA GLY A 121 -8.62 12.11 -0.11
C GLY A 121 -9.84 11.27 -0.50
N GLN A 122 -9.72 10.42 -1.51
CA GLN A 122 -10.78 9.52 -1.98
C GLN A 122 -10.65 8.15 -1.32
N ASP A 123 -11.79 7.51 -1.04
CA ASP A 123 -11.81 6.12 -0.57
C ASP A 123 -11.64 5.15 -1.77
N PRO A 124 -10.52 4.41 -1.85
CA PRO A 124 -10.31 3.41 -2.91
C PRO A 124 -11.36 2.30 -2.88
N CYS A 125 -11.97 2.03 -1.73
CA CYS A 125 -13.02 1.03 -1.57
C CYS A 125 -14.36 1.44 -2.21
N GLN A 126 -14.53 2.70 -2.62
CA GLN A 126 -15.69 3.15 -3.41
C GLN A 126 -15.38 3.23 -4.91
N GLN A 127 -14.14 3.00 -5.32
CA GLN A 127 -13.75 3.02 -6.72
C GLN A 127 -13.95 1.66 -7.38
N ALA A 128 -14.26 1.68 -8.67
CA ALA A 128 -14.23 0.53 -9.56
C ALA A 128 -13.30 0.88 -10.74
N TYR A 129 -12.08 0.39 -10.72
CA TYR A 129 -11.06 0.67 -11.73
C TYR A 129 -11.31 -0.14 -13.00
N ASP A 130 -11.19 0.51 -14.16
CA ASP A 130 -11.19 -0.15 -15.46
C ASP A 130 -9.80 -0.73 -15.75
N GLN A 131 -9.58 -1.96 -15.29
CA GLN A 131 -8.28 -2.65 -15.40
C GLN A 131 -7.75 -2.70 -16.83
N SER A 132 -8.64 -2.85 -17.82
CA SER A 132 -8.26 -2.95 -19.24
C SER A 132 -7.59 -1.67 -19.76
N ALA A 133 -7.95 -0.51 -19.20
CA ALA A 133 -7.44 0.79 -19.59
C ALA A 133 -6.22 1.25 -18.75
N MET A 134 -6.00 0.66 -17.56
CA MET A 134 -4.99 1.14 -16.60
C MET A 134 -3.55 1.09 -17.15
N ARG A 135 -3.20 0.09 -17.96
CA ARG A 135 -1.83 -0.10 -18.45
C ARG A 135 -1.41 0.99 -19.43
N VAL A 136 -2.26 1.26 -20.42
CA VAL A 136 -2.03 2.33 -21.40
C VAL A 136 -2.09 3.70 -20.72
N HIS A 137 -3.00 3.86 -19.75
CA HIS A 137 -3.08 5.07 -18.93
C HIS A 137 -1.79 5.35 -18.17
N LEU A 138 -1.25 4.37 -17.45
CA LEU A 138 -0.01 4.55 -16.67
C LEU A 138 1.19 4.84 -17.58
N ALA A 139 1.28 4.21 -18.76
CA ALA A 139 2.31 4.53 -19.74
C ALA A 139 2.24 6.00 -20.19
N THR A 140 1.01 6.50 -20.42
CA THR A 140 0.78 7.91 -20.75
C THR A 140 1.17 8.83 -19.59
N CYS A 141 0.81 8.47 -18.36
CA CYS A 141 1.20 9.22 -17.15
C CYS A 141 2.72 9.35 -17.02
N PHE A 142 3.47 8.27 -17.26
CA PHE A 142 4.94 8.32 -17.24
C PHE A 142 5.50 9.18 -18.37
N HIS A 143 4.91 9.14 -19.56
CA HIS A 143 5.31 10.01 -20.66
C HIS A 143 5.07 11.49 -20.36
N CYS A 144 3.96 11.80 -19.67
CA CYS A 144 3.59 13.16 -19.28
C CYS A 144 4.23 13.63 -17.95
N GLU A 145 5.00 12.78 -17.27
CA GLU A 145 5.57 13.04 -15.94
C GLU A 145 4.54 13.46 -14.88
N GLU A 146 3.31 12.94 -14.98
CA GLU A 146 2.20 13.26 -14.08
C GLU A 146 1.29 12.03 -13.91
N ILE A 147 1.00 11.64 -12.67
CA ILE A 147 0.13 10.48 -12.40
C ILE A 147 -1.31 10.98 -12.27
N ALA A 148 -2.04 10.99 -13.39
CA ALA A 148 -3.44 11.37 -13.44
C ALA A 148 -4.38 10.29 -12.86
N VAL A 149 -5.59 10.70 -12.48
CA VAL A 149 -6.65 9.81 -11.97
C VAL A 149 -6.85 8.62 -12.92
N PHE A 150 -6.80 7.41 -12.36
CA PHE A 150 -6.91 6.19 -13.15
C PHE A 150 -8.34 5.98 -13.69
N PRO A 151 -8.48 5.34 -14.87
CA PRO A 151 -9.78 5.07 -15.47
C PRO A 151 -10.70 4.25 -14.55
N LEU A 152 -11.96 4.63 -14.49
CA LEU A 152 -13.00 3.96 -13.71
C LEU A 152 -14.02 3.27 -14.63
N SER A 153 -14.47 2.10 -14.22
CA SER A 153 -15.53 1.34 -14.88
C SER A 153 -16.89 1.67 -14.26
N LYS A 154 -17.93 1.69 -15.10
CA LYS A 154 -19.33 1.74 -14.65
C LYS A 154 -19.89 0.36 -14.29
N VAL A 155 -19.13 -0.71 -14.57
CA VAL A 155 -19.54 -2.09 -14.34
C VAL A 155 -19.22 -2.51 -12.92
N LYS A 156 -20.06 -3.37 -12.33
CA LYS A 156 -19.78 -3.98 -11.03
C LYS A 156 -18.49 -4.80 -11.11
N CYS A 157 -17.57 -4.58 -10.19
CA CYS A 157 -16.36 -5.38 -10.04
C CYS A 157 -16.52 -6.41 -8.90
N LYS A 158 -15.77 -7.52 -8.98
CA LYS A 158 -15.62 -8.44 -7.85
C LYS A 158 -14.84 -7.74 -6.74
N ARG A 159 -15.27 -7.89 -5.48
CA ARG A 159 -14.59 -7.31 -4.31
C ARG A 159 -14.24 -8.37 -3.27
N SER A 160 -13.13 -8.17 -2.56
CA SER A 160 -12.74 -8.96 -1.40
C SER A 160 -13.64 -8.64 -0.20
N LYS A 161 -13.60 -9.49 0.83
CA LYS A 161 -14.18 -9.17 2.13
C LYS A 161 -13.18 -8.38 2.97
N SER A 162 -13.70 -7.56 3.87
CA SER A 162 -12.86 -6.91 4.88
C SER A 162 -12.35 -7.94 5.88
N VAL A 163 -11.07 -7.90 6.20
CA VAL A 163 -10.43 -8.76 7.22
C VAL A 163 -9.46 -7.92 8.02
N GLU A 164 -9.30 -8.24 9.29
CA GLU A 164 -8.25 -7.67 10.13
C GLU A 164 -7.56 -8.77 10.94
N VAL A 165 -6.29 -8.52 11.28
CA VAL A 165 -5.51 -9.36 12.19
C VAL A 165 -4.75 -8.46 13.17
N THR A 166 -4.53 -8.97 14.37
CA THR A 166 -3.73 -8.30 15.40
C THR A 166 -2.41 -9.05 15.56
N GLU A 167 -1.30 -8.32 15.48
CA GLU A 167 0.05 -8.83 15.64
C GLU A 167 0.70 -8.24 16.88
N GLU A 168 1.22 -9.08 17.77
CA GLU A 168 1.98 -8.62 18.94
C GLU A 168 3.36 -8.08 18.53
N LEU A 169 3.78 -7.00 19.17
CA LEU A 169 5.06 -6.32 18.94
C LEU A 169 5.95 -6.45 20.18
N PHE A 170 7.15 -6.96 19.99
CA PHE A 170 8.08 -7.18 21.11
C PHE A 170 9.07 -6.01 21.30
N CYS A 171 9.34 -5.72 22.58
CA CYS A 171 9.72 -4.41 23.11
C CYS A 171 11.09 -3.84 22.65
N HIS A 172 12.04 -4.66 22.19
CA HIS A 172 13.38 -4.14 21.85
C HIS A 172 13.54 -3.61 20.41
N CYS A 173 12.70 -4.05 19.47
CA CYS A 173 12.79 -3.64 18.08
C CYS A 173 11.46 -3.17 17.48
N ARG A 174 10.33 -3.30 18.21
CA ARG A 174 8.97 -3.00 17.74
C ARG A 174 8.62 -3.76 16.46
N MET A 175 9.05 -5.01 16.40
CA MET A 175 8.81 -5.92 15.28
C MET A 175 8.01 -7.14 15.75
N PRO A 176 7.22 -7.77 14.86
CA PRO A 176 6.61 -9.07 15.11
C PRO A 176 7.65 -10.17 15.38
N TYR A 177 7.26 -11.22 16.10
CA TYR A 177 8.11 -12.38 16.37
C TYR A 177 8.52 -13.11 15.08
N LYS A 178 9.77 -13.58 15.03
CA LYS A 178 10.26 -14.49 13.97
C LYS A 178 10.42 -15.87 14.58
N GLU A 179 9.69 -16.86 14.07
CA GLU A 179 10.13 -18.25 14.16
C GLU A 179 11.10 -18.50 13.02
N ASP A 180 12.32 -18.91 13.36
CA ASP A 180 13.36 -19.34 12.41
C ASP A 180 13.04 -20.72 11.83
#